data_AF-A0A9E1YUV4-F1
#
_entry.id   AF-A0A9E1YUV4-F1
#
_cell.length_a   1.000
_cell.length_b   1.000
_cell.length_c   1.000
_cell.angle_alpha   90.00
_cell.angle_beta   90.00
_cell.angle_gamma   90.00
#
_symmetry.space_group_name_H-M   'P 1'
#
loop_
_entity.id
_entity.type
_entity.pdbx_description
1 polymer ?
#
loop_
_entity_poly.entity_id
_entity_poly.type
_entity_poly.pdbx_seq_one_letter_code
_entity_poly.pdbx_strand_id
1 'polypeptide(L)'
;MCNIVNRYSDGKYNCIARASPGPVANIDRIMAGAVQFGMSRSDYVWSAVHGTGIWEDDAQPGLRALFTVHNVAVTLVVRDSSEIYLVTDLAGRRVNLGIPESFGQQN
;
A
#
# COMPACT_ATOMS: atom_id res chain seq x y z
N MET A 1 0.09 8.48 -11.93
CA MET A 1 0.85 9.63 -11.41
C MET A 1 1.92 10.12 -12.40
N CYS A 2 2.95 9.33 -12.73
CA CYS A 2 4.03 9.82 -13.61
C CYS A 2 3.57 10.34 -14.97
N ASN A 3 2.58 9.72 -15.61
CA ASN A 3 2.03 10.23 -16.87
C ASN A 3 1.46 11.66 -16.74
N ILE A 4 0.88 12.00 -15.58
CA ILE A 4 0.38 13.35 -15.30
C ILE A 4 1.57 14.29 -15.14
N VAL A 5 2.55 13.93 -14.30
CA VAL A 5 3.75 14.75 -14.09
C VAL A 5 4.47 15.03 -15.40
N ASN A 6 4.70 14.02 -16.24
CA ASN A 6 5.42 14.17 -17.50
C ASN A 6 4.64 15.00 -18.52
N ARG A 7 3.30 14.93 -18.50
CA ARG A 7 2.45 15.67 -19.42
C ARG A 7 2.35 17.15 -19.07
N TYR A 8 2.37 17.49 -17.78
CA TYR A 8 2.10 18.85 -17.28
C TYR A 8 3.34 19.54 -16.69
N SER A 9 4.54 18.95 -16.83
CA SER A 9 5.78 19.57 -16.34
C SER A 9 6.50 20.43 -17.37
N ASP A 10 5.97 20.56 -18.60
CA ASP A 10 6.63 21.24 -19.73
C ASP A 10 8.09 20.78 -19.94
N GLY A 11 8.35 19.49 -19.72
CA GLY A 11 9.69 18.89 -19.84
C GLY A 11 10.64 19.17 -18.66
N LYS A 12 10.21 19.91 -17.64
CA LYS A 12 11.02 20.22 -16.45
C LYS A 12 11.32 19.00 -15.58
N TYR A 13 10.42 18.03 -15.58
CA TYR A 13 10.54 16.82 -14.76
C TYR A 13 10.39 15.57 -15.61
N ASN A 14 11.20 14.55 -15.31
CA ASN A 14 11.08 13.20 -15.85
C ASN A 14 10.71 12.23 -14.73
N CYS A 15 9.44 11.83 -14.69
CA CYS A 15 8.92 10.85 -13.75
C CYS A 15 8.89 9.46 -14.37
N ILE A 16 9.44 8.48 -13.65
CA ILE A 16 9.42 7.08 -14.04
C ILE A 16 8.75 6.26 -12.94
N ALA A 17 7.67 5.56 -13.29
CA ALA A 17 7.00 4.67 -12.36
C ALA A 17 7.81 3.39 -12.18
N ARG A 18 7.94 2.93 -10.93
CA ARG A 18 8.61 1.68 -10.58
C ARG A 18 7.60 0.77 -9.89
N ALA A 19 7.53 -0.48 -10.33
CA ALA A 19 6.74 -1.49 -9.63
C ALA A 19 7.33 -1.74 -8.23
N SER A 20 6.46 -2.09 -7.30
CA SER A 20 6.83 -2.43 -5.93
C SER A 20 5.91 -3.53 -5.40
N PRO A 21 6.38 -4.26 -4.37
CA PRO A 21 5.58 -5.32 -3.75
C PRO A 21 4.46 -4.77 -2.86
N GLY A 22 4.49 -3.49 -2.46
CA GLY A 22 3.44 -2.98 -1.59
C GLY A 22 3.70 -1.62 -0.96
N PRO A 23 2.76 -1.17 -0.10
CA PRO A 23 2.80 0.10 0.62
C PRO A 23 3.99 0.24 1.57
N VAL A 24 4.40 -0.84 2.25
CA VAL A 24 5.55 -0.86 3.17
C VAL A 24 6.83 -0.54 2.42
N ALA A 25 7.17 -1.36 1.43
CA ALA A 25 8.33 -1.13 0.56
C ALA A 25 8.32 0.25 -0.13
N ASN A 26 7.14 0.83 -0.40
CA ASN A 26 7.06 2.19 -0.93
C ASN A 26 7.45 3.25 0.11
N ILE A 27 7.01 3.12 1.36
CA ILE A 27 7.39 4.01 2.46
C ILE A 27 8.89 3.91 2.70
N ASP A 28 9.43 2.70 2.83
CA ASP A 28 10.86 2.51 3.11
C ASP A 28 11.75 3.06 2.01
N ARG A 29 11.37 2.89 0.73
CA ARG A 29 12.09 3.50 -0.40
C ARG A 29 12.06 5.02 -0.38
N ILE A 30 10.98 5.65 0.09
CA ILE A 30 10.91 7.10 0.25
C ILE A 30 11.83 7.54 1.38
N MET A 31 11.76 6.88 2.53
CA MET A 31 12.54 7.23 3.72
C MET A 31 14.04 6.99 3.52
N ALA A 32 14.42 5.98 2.73
CA ALA A 32 15.79 5.75 2.29
C ALA A 32 16.26 6.70 1.17
N GLY A 33 15.39 7.58 0.66
CA GLY A 33 15.70 8.51 -0.45
C GLY A 33 15.86 7.85 -1.82
N ALA A 34 15.51 6.56 -1.96
CA ALA A 34 15.60 5.82 -3.22
C ALA A 34 14.54 6.26 -4.25
N VAL A 35 13.41 6.78 -3.78
CA VAL A 35 12.37 7.40 -4.62
C VAL A 35 11.88 8.71 -3.98
N GLN A 36 11.42 9.66 -4.79
CA GLN A 36 10.97 10.97 -4.29
C GLN A 36 9.52 10.95 -3.77
N PHE A 37 8.69 10.05 -4.29
CA PHE A 37 7.32 9.83 -3.84
C PHE A 37 6.85 8.42 -4.23
N GLY A 38 5.80 7.98 -3.56
CA GLY A 38 5.18 6.67 -3.78
C GLY A 38 3.72 6.69 -3.40
N MET A 39 3.02 5.58 -3.68
CA MET A 39 1.64 5.39 -3.28
C MET A 39 1.60 4.44 -2.09
N SER A 40 0.82 4.78 -1.07
CA SER A 40 0.59 3.93 0.09
C SER A 40 -0.84 4.10 0.60
N ARG A 41 -1.35 3.13 1.34
CA ARG A 41 -2.65 3.21 1.98
C ARG A 41 -2.54 4.04 3.26
N SER A 42 -3.64 4.69 3.65
CA SER A 42 -3.65 5.64 4.78
C SER A 42 -3.33 5.00 6.13
N ASP A 43 -3.71 3.75 6.33
CA ASP A 43 -3.40 2.96 7.53
C ASP A 43 -1.88 2.76 7.68
N TYR A 44 -1.18 2.37 6.61
CA TYR A 44 0.28 2.23 6.64
C TYR A 44 1.00 3.56 6.82
N VAL A 45 0.54 4.63 6.17
CA VAL A 45 1.12 5.97 6.38
C VAL A 45 0.95 6.40 7.84
N TRP A 46 -0.22 6.15 8.44
CA TRP A 46 -0.45 6.44 9.85
C TRP A 46 0.47 5.63 10.75
N SER A 47 0.55 4.32 10.54
CA SER A 47 1.41 3.44 11.34
C SER A 47 2.89 3.79 11.25
N ALA A 48 3.38 4.12 10.05
CA ALA A 48 4.76 4.54 9.84
C ALA A 48 5.08 5.83 10.59
N VAL A 49 4.23 6.86 10.47
CA VAL A 49 4.45 8.16 11.13
C VAL A 49 4.45 8.04 12.66
N HIS A 50 3.60 7.17 13.21
CA HIS A 50 3.46 7.00 14.67
C HIS A 50 4.30 5.86 15.25
N GLY A 51 5.06 5.12 14.43
CA GLY A 51 5.89 4.01 14.88
C GLY A 51 5.09 2.87 15.52
N THR A 52 4.06 2.39 14.84
CA THR A 52 3.22 1.27 15.32
C THR A 52 3.27 0.09 14.37
N GLY A 53 2.99 -1.11 14.88
CA GLY A 53 3.01 -2.32 14.08
C GLY A 53 4.43 -2.61 13.56
N ILE A 54 4.59 -2.73 12.25
CA ILE A 54 5.88 -3.09 11.66
C ILE A 54 6.97 -2.00 11.80
N TRP A 55 6.57 -0.76 12.13
CA TRP A 55 7.49 0.36 12.41
C TRP A 55 7.63 0.63 13.91
N GLU A 56 7.30 -0.34 14.77
CA GLU A 56 7.67 -0.27 16.18
C GLU A 56 9.19 -0.07 16.31
N ASP A 57 9.58 0.86 17.17
CA ASP A 57 10.96 1.34 17.36
C ASP A 57 11.65 1.96 16.12
N ASP A 58 10.95 2.09 14.98
CA ASP A 58 11.45 2.70 13.73
C ASP A 58 10.40 3.63 13.08
N ALA A 59 9.93 4.60 13.87
CA ALA A 59 8.97 5.60 13.39
C ALA A 59 9.56 6.44 12.24
N GLN A 60 8.72 6.80 11.28
CA GLN A 60 9.05 7.58 10.08
C GLN A 60 8.42 9.00 10.14
N PRO A 61 8.81 9.87 11.11
CA PRO A 61 8.17 11.17 11.32
C PRO A 61 8.43 12.18 10.19
N GLY A 62 9.36 11.87 9.28
CA GLY A 62 9.63 12.66 8.08
C GLY A 62 8.65 12.40 6.92
N LEU A 63 7.85 11.33 6.97
CA LEU A 63 6.91 10.98 5.92
C LEU A 63 5.79 12.04 5.80
N ARG A 64 5.45 12.44 4.58
CA ARG A 64 4.42 13.45 4.31
C ARG A 64 3.43 12.97 3.25
N ALA A 65 2.14 13.19 3.50
CA ALA A 65 1.10 12.95 2.52
C ALA A 65 0.96 14.16 1.58
N LEU A 66 0.76 13.90 0.28
CA LEU A 66 0.51 14.95 -0.72
C LEU A 66 -0.98 15.15 -0.96
N PHE A 67 -1.71 14.07 -1.24
CA PHE A 67 -3.16 14.06 -1.48
C PHE A 67 -3.71 12.63 -1.41
N THR A 68 -5.02 12.50 -1.28
CA THR A 68 -5.75 11.23 -1.42
C THR A 68 -6.21 11.03 -2.86
N VAL A 69 -6.31 9.78 -3.32
CA VAL A 69 -6.67 9.47 -4.72
C VAL A 69 -8.08 8.88 -4.81
N HIS A 70 -8.29 7.74 -4.16
CA HIS A 70 -9.57 7.04 -4.13
C HIS A 70 -9.64 6.12 -2.92
N ASN A 71 -10.85 5.71 -2.55
CA ASN A 71 -11.06 4.71 -1.52
C ASN A 71 -10.82 3.32 -2.09
N VAL A 72 -10.13 2.47 -1.33
CA VAL A 72 -9.92 1.05 -1.67
C VAL A 72 -10.82 0.23 -0.77
N ALA A 73 -11.84 -0.41 -1.36
CA ALA A 73 -12.72 -1.32 -0.64
C ALA A 73 -12.10 -2.73 -0.56
N VAL A 74 -12.29 -3.40 0.57
CA VAL A 74 -12.00 -4.84 0.68
C VAL A 74 -13.00 -5.58 -0.21
N THR A 75 -12.48 -6.36 -1.15
CA THR A 75 -13.30 -7.16 -2.07
C THR A 75 -13.03 -8.63 -1.81
N LEU A 76 -14.03 -9.35 -1.29
CA LEU A 76 -13.99 -10.79 -1.15
C LEU A 76 -14.66 -11.42 -2.37
N VAL A 77 -13.92 -12.28 -3.08
CA VAL A 77 -14.44 -13.01 -4.24
C VAL A 77 -14.48 -14.49 -3.90
N VAL A 78 -15.66 -15.09 -4.03
CA VAL A 78 -15.87 -16.52 -3.87
C VAL A 78 -16.35 -17.14 -5.17
N ARG A 79 -16.21 -18.45 -5.30
CA ARG A 79 -16.74 -19.18 -6.46
C ARG A 79 -18.26 -19.26 -6.32
N ASP A 80 -18.99 -19.13 -7.41
CA ASP A 80 -20.46 -19.24 -7.41
C ASP A 80 -20.94 -20.58 -6.80
N SER A 81 -20.23 -21.66 -7.11
CA SER A 81 -20.51 -23.00 -6.56
C SER A 81 -19.96 -23.24 -5.15
N SER A 82 -19.55 -22.19 -4.41
CA SER A 82 -19.04 -22.34 -3.04
C SER A 82 -20.15 -22.18 -2.02
N GLU A 83 -20.06 -22.92 -0.92
CA GLU A 83 -20.96 -22.79 0.23
C GLU A 83 -20.53 -21.64 1.18
N ILE A 84 -20.03 -20.53 0.62
CA ILE A 84 -19.53 -19.38 1.38
C ILE A 84 -20.48 -18.21 1.16
N TYR A 85 -21.25 -17.86 2.19
CA TYR A 85 -22.24 -16.79 2.15
C TYR A 85 -21.91 -15.67 3.14
N LEU A 86 -21.17 -16.01 4.19
CA LEU A 86 -20.72 -15.12 5.25
C LEU A 86 -19.20 -15.17 5.39
N VAL A 87 -18.61 -14.12 5.96
CA VAL A 87 -17.17 -14.08 6.26
C VAL A 87 -16.75 -15.22 7.20
N THR A 88 -17.63 -15.63 8.11
CA THR A 88 -17.40 -16.77 9.03
C THR A 88 -17.22 -18.10 8.30
N ASP A 89 -17.78 -18.25 7.11
CA ASP A 89 -17.71 -19.49 6.33
C ASP A 89 -16.32 -19.69 5.69
N LEU A 90 -15.44 -18.69 5.77
CA LEU A 90 -14.04 -18.79 5.37
C LEU A 90 -13.20 -19.66 6.31
N ALA A 91 -13.68 -19.91 7.54
CA ALA A 91 -12.97 -20.75 8.50
C ALA A 91 -12.71 -22.16 7.93
N GLY A 92 -11.45 -22.61 7.97
CA GLY A 92 -11.04 -23.90 7.40
C GLY A 92 -11.01 -23.96 5.87
N ARG A 93 -11.29 -22.85 5.16
CA ARG A 93 -11.17 -22.75 3.70
C ARG A 93 -9.79 -22.24 3.30
N ARG A 94 -9.40 -22.50 2.05
CA ARG A 94 -8.20 -21.89 1.46
C ARG A 94 -8.51 -20.45 1.07
N VAL A 95 -7.80 -19.50 1.66
CA VAL A 95 -7.98 -18.06 1.46
C VAL A 95 -6.69 -17.45 0.91
N ASN A 96 -6.82 -16.59 -0.11
CA ASN A 96 -5.70 -15.78 -0.58
C ASN A 96 -5.63 -14.50 0.25
N LEU A 97 -4.54 -14.32 0.99
CA LEU A 97 -4.30 -13.13 1.83
C LEU A 97 -3.47 -12.06 1.10
N GLY A 98 -3.15 -12.28 -0.17
CA GLY A 98 -2.26 -11.44 -0.95
C GLY A 98 -0.79 -11.80 -0.76
N ILE A 99 0.08 -10.96 -1.31
CA ILE A 99 1.53 -11.07 -1.10
C ILE A 99 1.91 -10.46 0.26
N PRO A 100 3.00 -10.93 0.90
CA PRO A 100 3.52 -10.31 2.11
C PRO A 100 3.61 -8.79 1.97
N GLU A 101 3.31 -8.06 3.04
CA GLU A 101 3.36 -6.58 3.09
C GLU A 101 2.36 -5.82 2.18
N SER A 102 1.55 -6.49 1.37
CA SER A 102 0.52 -5.82 0.56
C SER A 102 -0.75 -5.48 1.33
N PHE A 103 -1.15 -6.35 2.26
CA PHE A 103 -2.33 -6.19 3.14
C PHE A 103 -2.02 -6.41 4.63
N GLY A 104 -0.77 -6.72 4.96
CA GLY A 104 -0.28 -6.95 6.32
C GLY A 104 0.06 -8.41 6.51
N GLN A 105 1.33 -8.70 6.74
CA GLN A 105 1.72 -9.90 7.46
C GLN A 105 2.50 -9.45 8.69
N GLN A 106 1.78 -9.42 9.81
CA GLN A 106 2.36 -9.63 11.12
C GLN A 106 2.33 -11.15 11.31
N ASN A 107 3.47 -11.75 11.65
CA ASN A 107 3.51 -13.13 12.16
C ASN A 107 2.74 -13.21 13.48
#